data_AF-A0A383S924-F1
#
_entry.id   AF-A0A383S924-F1
#
_cell.length_a   1.000
_cell.length_b   1.000
_cell.length_c   1.000
_cell.angle_alpha   90.00
_cell.angle_beta   90.00
_cell.angle_gamma   90.00
#
_symmetry.space_group_name_H-M   'P 1'
#
loop_
_entity.id
_entity.type
_entity.pdbx_description
1 polymer ?
#
loop_
_entity_poly.entity_id
_entity_poly.type
_entity_poly.pdbx_seq_one_letter_code
_entity_poly.pdbx_strand_id
1 'polypeptide(L)' 'MVTHDLEAAAFADTVIVMHDGRTVDTVGRTTSQELLGIMSGLRA' A
#
# COMPACT_ATOMS: atom_id res chain seq x y z
N MET A 1 11.36 3.27 1.80
CA MET A 1 10.94 2.98 3.19
C MET A 1 9.97 1.82 3.14
N VAL A 2 9.98 0.92 4.14
CA VAL A 2 8.96 -0.13 4.30
C VAL A 2 8.26 0.13 5.61
N THR A 3 6.93 0.15 5.61
CA THR A 3 6.11 0.41 6.79
C THR A 3 4.81 -0.38 6.72
N HIS A 4 4.24 -0.68 7.87
CA HIS A 4 2.87 -1.21 8.01
C HIS A 4 1.88 -0.11 8.46
N ASP A 5 2.39 1.09 8.77
CA ASP A 5 1.57 2.25 9.12
C ASP A 5 1.04 2.91 7.83
N LEU A 6 -0.27 2.81 7.63
CA LEU A 6 -0.95 3.33 6.45
C LEU A 6 -1.04 4.85 6.44
N GLU A 7 -1.09 5.50 7.61
CA GLU A 7 -1.05 6.96 7.70
C GLU A 7 0.31 7.46 7.25
N ALA A 8 1.39 6.83 7.71
CA ALA A 8 2.73 7.16 7.25
C ALA A 8 2.92 6.91 5.73
N ALA A 9 2.39 5.80 5.20
CA ALA A 9 2.48 5.47 3.79
C ALA A 9 1.70 6.47 2.90
N ALA A 10 0.57 7.00 3.37
CA ALA A 10 -0.24 7.97 2.65
C ALA A 10 0.47 9.31 2.39
N PHE A 11 1.51 9.63 3.17
CA PHE A 11 2.35 10.82 2.92
C PHE A 11 3.36 10.63 1.79
N ALA A 12 3.54 9.42 1.26
CA ALA A 12 4.50 9.17 0.19
C ALA A 12 4.00 9.68 -1.16
N ASP A 13 4.93 10.08 -2.02
CA ASP A 13 4.61 10.39 -3.42
C ASP A 13 4.23 9.13 -4.21
N THR A 14 4.74 7.97 -3.81
CA THR A 14 4.46 6.67 -4.43
C THR A 14 4.53 5.56 -3.38
N VAL A 15 3.54 4.68 -3.40
CA VAL A 15 3.48 3.47 -2.56
C VAL A 15 3.47 2.24 -3.46
N ILE A 16 4.36 1.30 -3.16
CA ILE A 16 4.42 -0.01 -3.83
C ILE A 16 3.89 -1.04 -2.83
N VAL A 17 2.84 -1.77 -3.23
CA VAL A 17 2.28 -2.85 -2.43
C VAL A 17 2.82 -4.17 -2.96
N MET A 18 3.36 -5.00 -2.06
CA MET A 18 3.90 -6.30 -2.40
C MET A 18 3.17 -7.42 -1.65
N HIS A 19 3.01 -8.55 -2.33
CA HIS A 19 2.47 -9.80 -1.78
C HIS A 19 3.10 -11.00 -2.50
N ASP A 20 3.41 -12.07 -1.78
CA ASP A 20 4.06 -13.28 -2.31
C ASP A 20 5.31 -13.01 -3.18
N GLY A 21 6.14 -12.08 -2.72
CA GLY A 21 7.38 -11.70 -3.41
C GLY A 21 7.16 -10.95 -4.73
N ARG A 22 5.94 -10.51 -5.03
CA ARG A 22 5.59 -9.76 -6.24
C ARG A 22 5.02 -8.39 -5.90
N THR A 23 5.23 -7.43 -6.78
CA THR A 23 4.48 -6.16 -6.74
C THR A 23 3.06 -6.43 -7.22
N VAL A 24 2.08 -6.15 -6.37
CA VAL A 24 0.66 -6.32 -6.67
C VAL A 24 -0.02 -5.01 -7.00
N ASP A 25 0.52 -3.88 -6.51
CA ASP A 25 0.02 -2.56 -6.87
C ASP A 25 1.13 -1.49 -6.78
N THR A 26 0.96 -0.40 -7.50
CA THR A 26 1.79 0.80 -7.41
C THR A 26 0.89 2.02 -7.55
N VAL A 27 0.75 2.77 -6.46
CA VAL A 27 -0.12 3.94 -6.38
C VAL A 27 0.70 5.20 -6.14
N GLY A 28 0.23 6.33 -6.68
CA GLY A 28 0.79 7.65 -6.39
C GLY A 28 0.33 8.18 -5.04
N ARG A 29 0.00 9.48 -4.99
CA ARG A 29 -0.69 10.06 -3.82
C ARG A 29 -1.99 9.34 -3.55
N THR A 30 -2.16 8.90 -2.31
CA THR A 30 -3.26 8.03 -1.86
C THR A 30 -3.60 8.36 -0.41
N THR A 31 -4.72 7.85 0.08
CA THR A 31 -5.12 7.90 1.48
C THR A 31 -4.89 6.56 2.21
N SER A 32 -4.86 6.59 3.53
CA SER A 32 -4.80 5.39 4.37
C SER A 32 -6.00 4.46 4.15
N GLN A 33 -7.19 5.03 3.91
CA GLN A 33 -8.42 4.29 3.60
C GLN A 33 -8.31 3.51 2.29
N GLU A 34 -7.76 4.13 1.24
CA GLU A 34 -7.54 3.48 -0.07
C GLU A 34 -6.50 2.36 0.03
N LEU A 35 -5.39 2.62 0.74
CA LEU A 35 -4.36 1.60 1.00
C LEU A 35 -4.92 0.42 1.79
N LEU A 36 -5.77 0.66 2.79
CA LEU A 36 -6.44 -0.39 3.55
C LEU A 36 -7.34 -1.23 2.64
N GLY A 37 -8.04 -0.60 1.70
CA GLY A 37 -8.85 -1.29 0.69
C GLY A 37 -8.03 -2.22 -0.18
N ILE A 38 -6.87 -1.76 -0.67
CA ILE A 38 -5.93 -2.57 -1.45
C ILE A 38 -5.46 -3.78 -0.62
N MET A 39 -5.00 -3.55 0.61
CA MET A 39 -4.48 -4.62 1.47
C MET A 39 -5.54 -5.65 1.86
N SER A 40 -6.78 -5.21 2.12
CA SER A 40 -7.90 -6.09 2.48
C SER A 40 -8.34 -6.98 1.31
N GLY A 41 -8.02 -6.59 0.08
CA GLY A 41 -8.26 -7.38 -1.13
C GLY A 41 -7.21 -8.46 -1.41
N LEU A 42 -6.07 -8.43 -0.71
CA LEU A 42 -5.02 -9.44 -0.85
C LEU A 42 -5.42 -10.70 -0.09
N ARG A 43 -5.77 -11.76 -0.82
CA ARG A 43 -6.00 -13.09 -0.24
C ARG A 43 -4.66 -13.75 0.09
N ALA A 44 -4.60 -14.39 1.26
CA ALA A 44 -3.49 -15.24 1.70
C ALA A 44 -3.42 -16.57 0.93
#